data_AF-A0A7S1PLV1-F1
#
_entry.id   AF-A0A7S1PLV1-F1
#
_cell.length_a   1.000
_cell.length_b   1.000
_cell.length_c   1.000
_cell.angle_alpha   90.00
_cell.angle_beta   90.00
_cell.angle_gamma   90.00
#
_symmetry.space_group_name_H-M   'P 1'
#
loop_
_entity.id
_entity.type
_entity.pdbx_description
1 polymer ?
#
loop_
_entity_poly.entity_id
_entity_poly.type
_entity_poly.pdbx_seq_one_letter_code
_entity_poly.pdbx_strand_id
1 'polypeptide(L)'
;MLEIERLAGRTVPCGFAMRQREWKLVLGYGGGPDTWCNKSSEGLICKDFVPPVQPAQPAGLSAAVVHPQPPLPACLKTGFCLWDVVADPGEHVEISARHPDVVAALKAELLTALTGYRAYQLDRACGAPTFEHDQKVGSAWAPWCDSGTWYV
;
A
#
# COMPACT_ATOMS: atom_id res chain seq x y z
N MET A 1 -11.70 9.42 -10.69
CA MET A 1 -11.88 7.98 -10.92
C MET A 1 -10.55 7.45 -11.41
N LEU A 2 -9.84 6.72 -10.55
CA LEU A 2 -8.51 6.19 -10.89
C LEU A 2 -8.68 5.15 -12.00
N GLU A 3 -7.77 5.13 -12.97
CA GLU A 3 -7.80 4.21 -14.11
C GLU A 3 -7.91 2.73 -13.67
N ILE A 4 -7.36 2.41 -12.49
CA ILE A 4 -7.47 1.12 -11.80
C ILE A 4 -8.93 0.71 -11.52
N GLU A 5 -9.77 1.65 -11.06
CA GLU A 5 -11.19 1.38 -10.73
C GLU A 5 -11.98 1.00 -11.99
N ARG A 6 -11.60 1.57 -13.13
CA ARG A 6 -12.24 1.30 -14.41
C ARG A 6 -11.78 -0.02 -15.03
N LEU A 7 -10.51 -0.40 -14.86
CA LEU A 7 -9.93 -1.56 -15.52
C LEU A 7 -10.34 -2.91 -14.89
N ALA A 8 -10.71 -2.95 -13.62
CA ALA A 8 -11.09 -4.20 -12.94
C ALA A 8 -12.62 -4.40 -12.78
N GLY A 9 -13.44 -3.38 -13.07
CA GLY A 9 -14.88 -3.41 -12.75
C GLY A 9 -15.17 -3.65 -11.25
N ARG A 10 -14.15 -3.50 -10.40
CA ARG A 10 -14.11 -3.83 -8.98
C ARG A 10 -13.14 -2.89 -8.29
N THR A 11 -13.44 -2.55 -7.04
CA THR A 11 -12.52 -1.79 -6.19
C THR A 11 -11.33 -2.69 -5.82
N VAL A 12 -10.14 -2.39 -6.34
CA VAL A 12 -8.91 -3.12 -6.00
C VAL A 12 -8.40 -2.60 -4.66
N PRO A 13 -8.19 -3.47 -3.64
CA PRO A 13 -7.57 -3.06 -2.39
C PRO A 13 -6.20 -2.41 -2.61
N CYS A 14 -5.83 -1.42 -1.82
CA CYS A 14 -4.45 -0.91 -1.82
C CYS A 14 -3.45 -1.96 -1.36
N GLY A 15 -2.17 -1.77 -1.72
CA GLY A 15 -1.05 -2.54 -1.19
C GLY A 15 -0.66 -3.76 -2.02
N PHE A 16 -1.29 -3.99 -3.19
CA PHE A 16 -0.73 -4.97 -4.13
C PHE A 16 0.63 -4.49 -4.61
N ALA A 17 1.58 -5.42 -4.62
CA ALA A 17 2.90 -5.20 -5.17
C ALA A 17 3.18 -6.24 -6.26
N MET A 18 3.85 -5.81 -7.32
CA MET A 18 4.43 -6.67 -8.34
C MET A 18 5.95 -6.50 -8.28
N ARG A 19 6.69 -7.60 -8.28
CA ARG A 19 8.15 -7.58 -8.35
C ARG A 19 8.63 -8.30 -9.59
N GLN A 20 9.50 -7.65 -10.36
CA GLN A 20 10.19 -8.23 -11.49
C GLN A 20 11.67 -7.84 -11.42
N ARG A 21 12.51 -8.81 -11.09
CA ARG A 21 13.96 -8.61 -10.89
C ARG A 21 14.24 -7.52 -9.84
N GLU A 22 14.91 -6.44 -10.22
CA GLU A 22 15.24 -5.27 -9.39
C GLU A 22 14.04 -4.35 -9.14
N TRP A 23 12.99 -4.44 -9.93
CA TRP A 23 11.86 -3.51 -9.85
C TRP A 23 10.76 -4.03 -8.93
N LYS A 24 10.27 -3.16 -8.05
CA LYS A 24 9.04 -3.37 -7.28
C LYS A 24 8.07 -2.23 -7.58
N LEU A 25 6.88 -2.57 -8.08
CA LEU A 25 5.76 -1.66 -8.26
C LEU A 25 4.75 -1.89 -7.15
N VAL A 26 4.29 -0.84 -6.47
CA VAL A 26 3.18 -0.93 -5.49
C VAL A 26 2.01 -0.08 -5.98
N LEU A 27 0.82 -0.68 -5.93
CA LEU A 27 -0.45 0.01 -6.10
C LEU A 27 -0.84 0.67 -4.77
N GLY A 28 -0.76 2.00 -4.72
CA GLY A 28 -0.87 2.80 -3.51
C GLY A 28 0.45 2.86 -2.72
N TYR A 29 0.37 3.28 -1.46
CA TYR A 29 1.52 3.31 -0.54
C TYR A 29 1.38 2.15 0.45
N GLY A 30 2.30 1.20 0.41
CA GLY A 30 2.25 0.01 1.26
C GLY A 30 2.78 0.28 2.67
N GLY A 31 1.93 0.15 3.68
CA GLY A 31 2.36 -0.31 5.01
C GLY A 31 2.71 0.73 6.09
N GLY A 32 2.58 2.04 5.87
CA GLY A 32 2.60 2.99 6.99
C GLY A 32 1.29 2.92 7.78
N PRO A 33 1.29 2.92 9.14
CA PRO A 33 0.07 2.87 9.96
C PRO A 33 -0.91 4.02 9.67
N ASP A 34 -0.43 5.13 9.09
CA ASP A 34 -1.23 6.29 8.69
C ASP A 34 -1.51 6.37 7.17
N THR A 35 -1.03 5.39 6.39
CA THR A 35 -1.16 5.34 4.92
C THR A 35 -2.14 4.28 4.43
N TRP A 36 -2.90 3.69 5.36
CA TRP A 36 -3.97 2.77 4.99
C TRP A 36 -5.00 3.53 4.18
N CYS A 37 -5.23 3.10 2.95
CA CYS A 37 -6.40 3.50 2.20
C CYS A 37 -7.62 3.01 2.99
N ASN A 38 -8.23 3.89 3.78
CA ASN A 38 -9.42 3.55 4.53
C ASN A 38 -10.56 3.35 3.54
N LYS A 39 -11.25 2.21 3.67
CA LYS A 39 -12.62 2.08 3.16
C LYS A 39 -13.47 3.10 3.92
N SER A 40 -13.87 4.17 3.27
CA SER A 40 -14.95 5.02 3.77
C SER A 40 -16.28 4.57 3.13
N SER A 41 -17.39 5.13 3.59
CA SER A 41 -18.70 4.99 2.92
C SER A 41 -18.72 5.52 1.47
N GLU A 42 -17.64 6.17 1.02
CA GLU A 42 -17.51 6.79 -0.31
C GLU A 42 -16.55 6.02 -1.24
N GLY A 43 -15.91 4.94 -0.78
CA GLY A 43 -14.98 4.12 -1.58
C GLY A 43 -13.61 3.93 -0.95
N LEU A 44 -12.65 3.45 -1.74
CA LEU A 44 -11.26 3.31 -1.32
C LEU A 44 -10.63 4.71 -1.36
N ILE A 45 -10.53 5.36 -0.19
CA ILE A 45 -9.94 6.69 -0.09
C ILE A 45 -8.45 6.51 0.19
N CYS A 46 -7.64 6.44 -0.87
CA CYS A 46 -6.23 6.82 -0.81
C CYS A 46 -6.20 8.35 -0.75
N LYS A 47 -6.63 8.95 0.36
CA LYS A 47 -6.63 10.41 0.46
C LYS A 47 -5.18 10.85 0.27
N ASP A 48 -4.98 11.85 -0.58
CA ASP A 48 -3.74 12.61 -0.63
C ASP A 48 -3.26 12.79 0.80
N PHE A 49 -2.00 12.43 1.09
CA PHE A 49 -1.40 12.73 2.38
C PHE A 49 -1.50 14.25 2.55
N VAL A 50 -2.52 14.70 3.27
CA VAL A 50 -2.59 16.07 3.76
C VAL A 50 -1.63 16.01 4.93
N PRO A 51 -0.41 16.58 4.82
CA PRO A 51 0.46 16.65 5.98
C PRO A 51 -0.37 17.24 7.12
N PRO A 52 -0.26 16.71 8.34
CA PRO A 52 -1.01 17.24 9.47
C PRO A 52 -0.84 18.75 9.45
N VAL A 53 -1.96 19.48 9.37
CA VAL A 53 -1.96 20.94 9.48
C VAL A 53 -1.21 21.20 10.77
N GLN A 54 0.03 21.69 10.65
CA GLN A 54 0.83 21.96 11.83
C GLN A 54 0.01 22.92 12.67
N PRO A 55 -0.32 22.59 13.93
CA PRO A 55 -1.09 23.48 14.77
C PRO A 55 -0.38 24.82 14.77
N ALA A 56 -1.15 25.90 14.56
CA ALA A 56 -0.61 27.25 14.52
C ALA A 56 0.33 27.43 15.72
N GLN A 57 1.63 27.56 15.46
CA GLN A 57 2.60 27.69 16.53
C GLN A 57 2.25 28.95 17.34
N PRO A 58 2.23 28.89 18.68
CA PRO A 58 1.98 30.05 19.50
C PRO A 58 3.00 31.15 19.14
N ALA A 59 2.49 32.36 18.91
CA ALA A 59 3.29 33.51 18.56
C ALA A 59 4.35 33.75 19.65
N GLY A 60 5.63 33.46 19.37
CA GLY A 60 6.72 33.74 20.30
C GLY A 60 7.91 32.79 20.31
N LEU A 61 7.88 31.67 19.58
CA LEU A 61 9.05 30.81 19.42
C LEU A 61 9.84 31.20 18.16
N SER A 62 11.17 31.34 18.33
CA SER A 62 12.19 31.65 17.33
C SER A 62 11.84 31.13 15.94
N ALA A 63 12.02 31.96 14.90
CA ALA A 63 11.76 31.63 13.50
C ALA A 63 12.34 30.24 13.18
N ALA A 64 11.47 29.23 13.19
CA ALA A 64 11.85 27.88 12.87
C ALA A 64 12.44 27.92 11.46
N VAL A 65 13.61 27.31 11.28
CA VAL A 65 14.16 27.08 9.95
C VAL A 65 13.08 26.34 9.18
N VAL A 66 12.42 27.05 8.26
CA VAL A 66 11.43 26.46 7.37
C VAL A 66 12.22 25.56 6.44
N HIS A 67 12.35 24.30 6.81
CA HIS A 67 12.89 23.31 5.90
C HIS A 67 11.94 23.22 4.71
N PRO A 68 12.43 23.38 3.47
CA PRO A 68 11.59 23.20 2.31
C PRO A 68 10.96 21.80 2.39
N GLN A 69 9.64 21.75 2.25
CA GLN A 69 8.94 20.48 2.17
C GLN A 69 9.53 19.69 1.00
N PRO A 70 9.95 18.42 1.20
CA PRO A 70 10.42 17.61 0.09
C PRO A 70 9.30 17.50 -0.95
N PRO A 71 9.64 17.44 -2.25
CA PRO A 71 8.63 17.25 -3.28
C PRO A 71 7.86 15.96 -3.00
N LEU A 72 6.53 16.04 -3.12
CA LEU A 72 5.67 14.87 -3.01
C LEU A 72 6.08 13.81 -4.06
N PRO A 73 6.09 12.51 -3.70
CA PRO A 73 6.40 11.45 -4.65
C PRO A 73 5.49 11.52 -5.88
N ALA A 74 6.07 11.31 -7.06
CA ALA A 74 5.33 11.44 -8.32
C ALA A 74 4.20 10.42 -8.42
N CYS A 75 4.40 9.25 -7.79
CA CYS A 75 3.43 8.18 -7.76
C CYS A 75 2.11 8.52 -7.08
N LEU A 76 2.03 9.56 -6.23
CA LEU A 76 0.75 9.97 -5.62
C LEU A 76 -0.27 10.43 -6.68
N LYS A 77 0.21 10.94 -7.83
CA LYS A 77 -0.66 11.35 -8.93
C LYS A 77 -1.24 10.17 -9.71
N THR A 78 -0.52 9.05 -9.76
CA THR A 78 -0.87 7.87 -10.58
C THR A 78 -1.43 6.71 -9.76
N GLY A 79 -1.15 6.69 -8.46
CA GLY A 79 -1.40 5.56 -7.57
C GLY A 79 -0.39 4.42 -7.72
N PHE A 80 0.70 4.58 -8.48
CA PHE A 80 1.68 3.52 -8.74
C PHE A 80 3.09 3.99 -8.42
N CYS A 81 3.67 3.48 -7.34
CA CYS A 81 5.01 3.81 -6.89
C CYS A 81 6.00 2.72 -7.32
N LEU A 82 7.18 3.13 -7.77
CA LEU A 82 8.22 2.23 -8.25
C LEU A 82 9.50 2.42 -7.43
N TRP A 83 10.14 1.30 -7.07
CA TRP A 83 11.44 1.26 -6.43
C TRP A 83 12.37 0.27 -7.14
N ASP A 84 13.66 0.58 -7.12
CA ASP A 84 14.75 -0.36 -7.43
C ASP A 84 15.20 -0.99 -6.12
N VAL A 85 14.72 -2.19 -5.82
CA VAL A 85 14.99 -2.87 -4.54
C VAL A 85 16.38 -3.49 -4.46
N VAL A 86 17.16 -3.46 -5.56
CA VAL A 86 18.56 -3.88 -5.55
C VAL A 86 19.44 -2.68 -5.18
N ALA A 87 19.22 -1.53 -5.81
CA ALA A 87 19.94 -0.29 -5.50
C ALA A 87 19.48 0.36 -4.18
N ASP A 88 18.21 0.20 -3.83
CA ASP A 88 17.59 0.73 -2.61
C ASP A 88 16.70 -0.32 -1.93
N PRO A 89 17.32 -1.27 -1.18
CA PRO A 89 16.58 -2.33 -0.48
C PRO A 89 15.60 -1.82 0.59
N GLY A 90 15.75 -0.56 1.03
CA GLY A 90 14.88 0.07 2.02
C GLY A 90 13.66 0.78 1.42
N GLU A 91 13.54 0.85 0.10
CA GLU A 91 12.41 1.51 -0.60
C GLU A 91 12.26 2.99 -0.18
N HIS A 92 13.36 3.67 0.11
CA HIS A 92 13.39 5.07 0.54
C HIS A 92 13.28 6.06 -0.63
N VAL A 93 13.64 5.64 -1.85
CA VAL A 93 13.71 6.49 -3.04
C VAL A 93 12.73 6.01 -4.10
N GLU A 94 11.60 6.70 -4.17
CA GLU A 94 10.58 6.50 -5.20
C GLU A 94 11.07 7.05 -6.56
N ILE A 95 10.90 6.26 -7.63
CA ILE A 95 11.49 6.55 -8.95
C ILE A 95 10.53 6.36 -10.14
N SER A 96 9.22 6.26 -9.93
CA SER A 96 8.22 6.06 -11.00
C SER A 96 8.30 7.12 -12.10
N ALA A 97 8.52 8.40 -11.75
CA ALA A 97 8.65 9.49 -12.72
C ALA A 97 9.85 9.34 -13.66
N ARG A 98 10.90 8.60 -13.24
CA ARG A 98 12.12 8.40 -14.02
C ARG A 98 12.05 7.16 -14.91
N HIS A 99 11.13 6.24 -14.63
CA HIS A 99 10.98 4.95 -15.32
C HIS A 99 9.51 4.67 -15.72
N PRO A 100 8.86 5.55 -16.51
CA PRO A 100 7.45 5.40 -16.86
C PRO A 100 7.17 4.14 -17.71
N ASP A 101 8.16 3.68 -18.47
CA ASP A 101 8.13 2.44 -19.24
C ASP A 101 8.05 1.20 -18.33
N VAL A 102 8.88 1.15 -17.28
CA VAL A 102 8.84 0.08 -16.27
C VAL A 102 7.52 0.07 -15.52
N VAL A 103 7.03 1.26 -15.13
CA VAL A 103 5.70 1.41 -14.50
C VAL A 103 4.61 0.84 -15.40
N ALA A 104 4.62 1.19 -16.70
CA ALA A 104 3.61 0.70 -17.64
C ALA A 104 3.65 -0.83 -17.80
N ALA A 105 4.85 -1.41 -17.92
CA ALA A 105 5.03 -2.87 -18.04
C ALA A 105 4.52 -3.61 -16.79
N LEU A 106 5.00 -3.22 -15.60
CA LEU A 106 4.59 -3.84 -14.34
C LEU A 106 3.12 -3.60 -14.01
N LYS A 107 2.57 -2.44 -14.39
CA LYS A 107 1.13 -2.17 -14.26
C LYS A 107 0.32 -3.14 -15.11
N ALA A 108 0.72 -3.39 -16.35
CA ALA A 108 0.02 -4.34 -17.22
C ALA A 108 0.08 -5.77 -16.66
N GLU A 109 1.24 -6.20 -16.15
CA GLU A 109 1.40 -7.50 -15.48
C GLU A 109 0.55 -7.60 -14.21
N LEU A 110 0.57 -6.57 -13.36
CA LEU A 110 -0.23 -6.50 -12.14
C LEU A 110 -1.73 -6.58 -12.45
N LEU A 111 -2.20 -5.81 -13.43
CA LEU A 111 -3.60 -5.84 -13.84
C LEU A 111 -4.00 -7.22 -14.36
N THR A 112 -3.12 -7.89 -15.12
CA THR A 112 -3.32 -9.27 -15.58
C THR A 112 -3.45 -10.22 -14.39
N ALA A 113 -2.54 -10.15 -13.41
CA ALA A 113 -2.61 -10.97 -12.20
C ALA A 113 -3.91 -10.72 -11.39
N LEU A 114 -4.37 -9.47 -11.36
CA LEU A 114 -5.60 -9.09 -10.66
C LEU A 114 -6.88 -9.59 -11.32
N THR A 115 -6.89 -9.91 -12.62
CA THR A 115 -8.10 -10.42 -13.30
C THR A 115 -8.61 -11.74 -12.71
N GLY A 116 -7.68 -12.61 -12.28
CA GLY A 116 -7.99 -13.87 -11.62
C GLY A 116 -7.94 -13.82 -10.09
N TYR A 117 -7.49 -12.70 -9.51
CA TYR A 117 -7.27 -12.61 -8.08
C TYR A 117 -8.56 -12.75 -7.29
N ARG A 118 -8.53 -13.63 -6.29
CA ARG A 118 -9.57 -13.76 -5.28
C ARG A 118 -8.94 -13.42 -3.94
N ALA A 119 -9.41 -12.33 -3.33
CA ALA A 119 -9.01 -12.01 -1.97
C ALA A 119 -9.38 -13.19 -1.06
N TYR A 120 -8.45 -13.57 -0.19
CA TYR A 120 -8.74 -14.54 0.85
C TYR A 120 -9.97 -14.08 1.63
N GLN A 121 -10.95 -14.97 1.72
CA GLN A 121 -12.08 -14.77 2.62
C GLN A 121 -11.77 -15.53 3.90
N LEU A 122 -12.08 -14.92 5.04
CA LEU A 122 -12.09 -15.65 6.30
C LEU A 122 -13.03 -16.84 6.13
N ASP A 123 -12.53 -18.04 6.44
CA ASP A 123 -13.38 -19.24 6.44
C ASP A 123 -14.54 -18.98 7.40
N ARG A 124 -15.78 -19.24 6.96
CA ARG A 124 -16.95 -19.06 7.82
C ARG A 124 -16.98 -20.06 8.97
N ALA A 125 -16.26 -21.17 8.84
CA ALA A 125 -16.03 -22.11 9.93
C ALA A 125 -15.02 -21.58 10.95
N CYS A 126 -14.22 -20.56 10.61
CA CYS A 126 -13.41 -19.85 11.60
C CYS A 126 -14.29 -19.05 12.56
N GLY A 127 -13.90 -19.06 13.82
CA GLY A 127 -14.29 -18.01 14.75
C GLY A 127 -13.81 -16.63 14.27
N ALA A 128 -14.35 -15.57 14.87
CA ALA A 128 -13.86 -14.22 14.61
C ALA A 128 -12.37 -14.10 14.99
N PRO A 129 -11.54 -13.41 14.20
CA PRO A 129 -10.13 -13.23 14.54
C PRO A 129 -9.99 -12.49 15.87
N THR A 130 -9.27 -13.09 16.80
CA THR A 130 -8.86 -12.62 18.12
C THR A 130 -7.36 -12.33 18.12
N PHE A 131 -6.96 -11.29 18.84
CA PHE A 131 -5.55 -11.02 19.07
C PHE A 131 -5.07 -11.90 20.22
N GLU A 132 -4.18 -12.83 19.93
CA GLU A 132 -3.67 -13.82 20.87
C GLU A 132 -2.16 -13.68 21.05
N HIS A 133 -1.68 -14.05 22.23
CA HIS A 133 -0.26 -14.01 22.55
C HIS A 133 0.26 -15.45 22.71
N ASP A 134 1.07 -15.89 21.76
CA ASP A 134 1.74 -17.19 21.78
C ASP A 134 3.17 -17.04 22.29
N GLN A 135 3.63 -17.97 23.15
CA GLN A 135 4.95 -17.88 23.78
C GLN A 135 6.12 -18.10 22.81
N LYS A 136 5.90 -18.75 21.66
CA LYS A 136 6.93 -19.05 20.66
C LYS A 136 7.02 -17.99 19.58
N VAL A 137 5.88 -17.50 19.10
CA VAL A 137 5.81 -16.57 17.95
C VAL A 137 5.40 -15.15 18.34
N GLY A 138 5.09 -14.91 19.62
CA GLY A 138 4.63 -13.62 20.11
C GLY A 138 3.16 -13.37 19.80
N SER A 139 2.79 -12.10 19.66
CA SER A 139 1.40 -11.72 19.42
C SER A 139 1.03 -11.85 17.95
N ALA A 140 -0.10 -12.51 17.69
CA ALA A 140 -0.64 -12.71 16.35
C ALA A 140 -2.17 -12.65 16.37
N TRP A 141 -2.77 -12.43 15.19
CA TRP A 141 -4.19 -12.66 15.00
C TRP A 141 -4.43 -14.17 14.80
N ALA A 142 -5.38 -14.73 15.53
CA ALA A 142 -5.80 -16.13 15.50
C ALA A 142 -7.34 -16.21 15.48
N PRO A 143 -7.99 -17.32 15.12
CA PRO A 143 -7.39 -18.53 14.58
C PRO A 143 -6.95 -18.36 13.12
N TRP A 144 -5.82 -18.96 12.77
CA TRP A 144 -5.49 -19.27 11.38
C TRP A 144 -6.18 -20.58 11.02
N CYS A 145 -7.46 -20.54 10.63
CA CYS A 145 -8.08 -21.78 10.18
C CYS A 145 -7.64 -22.04 8.76
N ASP A 146 -6.92 -23.13 8.60
CA ASP A 146 -6.88 -23.85 7.37
C ASP A 146 -7.95 -24.95 7.48
N SER A 147 -8.77 -25.13 6.46
CA SER A 147 -9.86 -26.12 6.45
C SER A 147 -9.37 -27.58 6.46
N GLY A 148 -8.12 -27.83 6.86
CA GLY A 148 -7.54 -29.15 7.06
C GLY A 148 -7.16 -29.89 5.79
N THR A 149 -7.13 -29.25 4.62
CA THR A 149 -6.77 -29.92 3.36
C THR A 149 -5.60 -29.23 2.68
N TRP A 150 -4.39 -29.59 3.11
CA TRP A 150 -3.18 -29.30 2.35
C TRP A 150 -3.10 -30.27 1.16
N TYR A 151 -3.38 -29.80 -0.05
CA TYR A 151 -2.91 -30.50 -1.26
C TYR A 151 -1.46 -30.05 -1.50
N VAL A 152 -0.53 -31.02 -1.41
CA VAL A 152 0.87 -30.85 -1.80
C VAL A 152 0.99 -30.94 -3.32
#